data_AF-A0A6J4YEU6-F1
#
_entry.id   AF-A0A6J4YEU6-F1
#
_cell.length_a   1.000
_cell.length_b   1.000
_cell.length_c   1.000
_cell.angle_alpha   90.00
_cell.angle_beta   90.00
_cell.angle_gamma   90.00
#
_symmetry.space_group_name_H-M   'P 1'
#
loop_
_entity.id
_entity.type
_entity.pdbx_description
1 polymer ?
#
loop_
_entity_poly.entity_id
_entity_poly.type
_entity_poly.pdbx_seq_one_letter_code
_entity_poly.pdbx_strand_id
1 'polypeptide(L)'
;MKLYWVTTEDHDEDWFMVAPSATEASQYFENYEGYDPGDAEAEEILDIPETVPAETGWPSEELLLEVGAKFLFNDQTRVVEIAGRKFCEGMLAATINEITDDFFEELGEGRPNKTKKPPMI
;
A
#
# COMPACT_ATOMS: atom_id res chain seq x y z
N MET A 1 17.08 5.69 -5.15
CA MET A 1 15.74 5.04 -5.09
C MET A 1 14.70 6.08 -5.38
N LYS A 2 13.54 5.68 -5.87
CA LYS A 2 12.43 6.56 -6.21
C LYS A 2 11.15 6.06 -5.57
N LEU A 3 10.24 6.98 -5.30
CA LEU A 3 8.90 6.68 -4.86
C LEU A 3 7.96 6.74 -6.06
N TYR A 4 7.17 5.69 -6.23
CA TYR A 4 6.19 5.55 -7.31
C TYR A 4 4.79 5.45 -6.73
N TRP A 5 3.82 5.91 -7.51
CA TRP A 5 2.41 5.59 -7.35
C TRP A 5 2.07 4.50 -8.37
N VAL A 6 1.67 3.34 -7.90
CA VAL A 6 1.37 2.18 -8.74
C VAL A 6 -0.13 1.95 -8.73
N THR A 7 -0.71 1.79 -9.91
CA THR A 7 -2.15 1.66 -10.11
C THR A 7 -2.48 0.51 -11.05
N THR A 8 -3.63 -0.11 -10.85
CA THR A 8 -4.27 -1.04 -11.79
C THR A 8 -5.38 -0.34 -12.58
N GLU A 9 -5.89 -0.97 -13.64
CA GLU A 9 -6.97 -0.38 -14.45
C GLU A 9 -8.24 -0.07 -13.63
N ASP A 10 -8.54 -0.89 -12.63
CA ASP A 10 -9.71 -0.73 -11.75
C ASP A 10 -9.46 0.23 -10.58
N HIS A 11 -8.21 0.59 -10.31
CA HIS A 11 -7.78 1.40 -9.17
C HIS A 11 -8.23 0.85 -7.80
N ASP A 12 -8.54 -0.45 -7.71
CA ASP A 12 -8.96 -1.08 -6.44
C ASP A 12 -7.76 -1.25 -5.48
N GLU A 13 -6.57 -1.41 -6.05
CA GLU A 13 -5.31 -1.59 -5.33
C GLU A 13 -4.27 -0.58 -5.83
N ASP A 14 -4.51 0.70 -5.56
CA ASP A 14 -3.52 1.74 -5.80
C ASP A 14 -2.56 1.88 -4.61
N TRP A 15 -1.24 1.85 -4.83
CA TRP A 15 -0.28 1.84 -3.73
C TRP A 15 0.99 2.64 -4.02
N PHE A 16 1.60 3.19 -2.98
CA PHE A 16 2.97 3.66 -3.11
C PHE A 16 3.96 2.49 -3.16
N MET A 17 4.98 2.62 -3.99
CA MET A 17 6.06 1.64 -4.11
C MET A 17 7.42 2.33 -4.18
N VAL A 18 8.40 1.82 -3.44
CA VAL A 18 9.80 2.25 -3.55
C VAL A 18 10.52 1.31 -4.51
N ALA A 19 11.17 1.85 -5.54
CA ALA A 19 11.91 1.04 -6.52
C ALA A 19 13.04 1.82 -7.19
N PRO A 20 13.96 1.15 -7.92
CA PRO A 20 14.97 1.82 -8.75
C PRO A 20 14.38 2.41 -10.04
N SER A 21 13.33 1.80 -10.59
CA SER A 21 12.67 2.18 -11.85
C SER A 21 11.15 1.94 -11.81
N ALA A 22 10.40 2.62 -12.69
CA ALA A 22 8.95 2.42 -12.82
C ALA A 22 8.60 0.97 -13.21
N THR A 23 9.37 0.38 -14.12
CA THR A 23 9.19 -1.03 -14.52
C THR A 23 9.38 -1.97 -13.34
N GLU A 24 10.36 -1.73 -12.49
CA GLU A 24 10.53 -2.54 -11.28
C GLU A 24 9.39 -2.30 -10.30
N ALA A 25 8.94 -1.06 -10.11
CA ALA A 25 7.83 -0.74 -9.21
C ALA A 25 6.53 -1.49 -9.58
N SER A 26 6.14 -1.47 -10.86
CA SER A 26 4.96 -2.21 -11.32
C SER A 26 5.13 -3.72 -11.17
N GLN A 27 6.31 -4.25 -11.53
CA GLN A 27 6.59 -5.68 -11.36
C GLN A 27 6.54 -6.12 -9.89
N TYR A 28 7.09 -5.33 -8.97
CA TYR A 28 7.00 -5.66 -7.54
C TYR A 28 5.57 -5.65 -7.05
N PHE A 29 4.77 -4.67 -7.49
CA PHE A 29 3.37 -4.54 -7.15
C PHE A 29 2.55 -5.76 -7.65
N GLU A 30 2.66 -6.08 -8.93
CA GLU A 30 1.95 -7.21 -9.55
C GLU A 30 2.28 -8.52 -8.84
N ASN A 31 3.57 -8.74 -8.54
CA ASN A 31 4.02 -9.93 -7.83
C ASN A 31 3.50 -9.99 -6.38
N TYR A 32 3.31 -8.86 -5.71
CA TYR A 32 2.86 -8.81 -4.31
C TYR A 32 1.36 -8.99 -4.17
N GLU A 33 0.58 -8.37 -5.06
CA GLU A 33 -0.89 -8.46 -5.06
C GLU A 33 -1.42 -9.63 -5.89
N GLY A 34 -0.57 -10.28 -6.70
CA GLY A 34 -0.92 -11.45 -7.50
C GLY A 34 -1.59 -11.13 -8.84
N TYR A 35 -1.30 -9.96 -9.41
CA TYR A 35 -1.71 -9.57 -10.76
C TYR A 35 -0.81 -10.20 -11.83
N ASP A 36 -1.30 -10.24 -13.08
CA ASP A 36 -0.50 -10.70 -14.20
C ASP A 36 0.51 -9.61 -14.64
N PRO A 37 1.64 -9.99 -15.24
CA PRO A 37 2.64 -9.02 -15.69
C PRO A 37 2.08 -8.02 -16.72
N GLY A 38 2.17 -6.73 -16.42
CA GLY A 38 1.64 -5.64 -17.23
C GLY A 38 0.25 -5.15 -16.84
N ASP A 39 -0.36 -5.71 -15.80
CA ASP A 39 -1.65 -5.25 -15.25
C ASP A 39 -1.51 -3.95 -14.45
N ALA A 40 -0.29 -3.59 -14.02
CA ALA A 40 -0.05 -2.39 -13.23
C ALA A 40 0.85 -1.38 -13.95
N GLU A 41 0.57 -0.09 -13.73
CA GLU A 41 1.36 1.02 -14.22
C GLU A 41 1.95 1.80 -13.05
N ALA A 42 3.19 2.27 -13.18
CA ALA A 42 3.89 3.01 -12.14
C ALA A 42 4.24 4.43 -12.60
N GLU A 43 3.76 5.42 -11.85
CA GLU A 43 4.08 6.83 -12.02
C GLU A 43 5.16 7.25 -11.01
N GLU A 44 6.25 7.85 -11.48
CA GLU A 44 7.27 8.42 -10.60
C GLU A 44 6.73 9.67 -9.88
N ILE A 45 6.81 9.66 -8.55
CA ILE A 45 6.37 10.78 -7.72
C ILE A 45 7.53 11.69 -7.34
N LEU A 46 8.64 11.10 -6.88
CA LEU A 46 9.85 11.83 -6.53
C LEU A 46 11.09 10.92 -6.43
N ASP A 47 12.26 11.55 -6.50
CA ASP A 47 13.53 10.96 -6.08
C ASP A 47 13.65 10.96 -4.55
N ILE A 48 13.98 9.80 -3.98
CA ILE A 48 14.23 9.68 -2.54
C ILE A 48 15.66 10.14 -2.27
N PRO A 49 15.89 11.13 -1.39
CA PRO A 49 17.23 11.60 -1.06
C PRO A 49 18.12 10.47 -0.53
N GLU A 50 19.41 10.44 -0.91
CA GLU A 50 20.36 9.40 -0.46
C GLU A 50 20.55 9.35 1.07
N THR A 51 20.18 10.43 1.77
CA THR A 51 20.22 10.51 3.24
C THR A 51 19.05 9.80 3.92
N VAL A 52 17.98 9.50 3.18
CA VAL A 52 16.80 8.77 3.66
C VAL A 52 17.00 7.29 3.35
N PRO A 53 17.08 6.41 4.37
CA PRO A 53 17.17 4.97 4.14
C PRO A 53 15.93 4.48 3.36
N ALA A 54 16.15 3.83 2.22
CA ALA A 54 15.08 3.34 1.37
C ALA A 54 15.42 1.96 0.82
N GLU A 55 14.49 1.02 0.99
CA GLU A 55 14.54 -0.33 0.42
C GLU A 55 13.41 -0.51 -0.58
N THR A 56 13.62 -1.38 -1.55
CA THR A 56 12.60 -1.70 -2.55
C THR A 56 11.38 -2.37 -1.91
N GLY A 57 10.17 -1.96 -2.29
CA GLY A 57 8.92 -2.52 -1.77
C GLY A 57 7.98 -1.45 -1.21
N TRP A 58 7.04 -1.88 -0.37
CA TRP A 58 6.10 -0.98 0.29
C TRP A 58 6.85 0.03 1.19
N PRO A 59 6.65 1.35 1.01
CA PRO A 59 7.30 2.33 1.86
C PRO A 59 6.76 2.25 3.29
N SER A 60 7.66 2.45 4.26
CA SER A 60 7.26 2.67 5.64
C SER A 60 6.62 4.05 5.81
N GLU A 61 5.80 4.21 6.85
CA GLU A 61 5.25 5.52 7.20
C GLU A 61 6.35 6.54 7.52
N GLU A 62 7.42 6.10 8.21
CA GLU A 62 8.57 6.94 8.53
C GLU A 62 9.25 7.48 7.28
N LEU A 63 9.50 6.61 6.29
CA LEU A 63 10.07 7.04 5.00
C LEU A 63 9.17 8.06 4.32
N LEU A 64 7.86 7.79 4.25
CA LEU A 64 6.90 8.72 3.65
C LEU A 64 6.97 10.09 4.34
N LEU A 65 6.97 10.13 5.67
CA LEU A 65 7.09 11.38 6.43
C LEU A 65 8.41 12.10 6.17
N GLU A 66 9.53 11.37 6.11
CA GLU A 66 10.86 11.94 5.84
C GLU A 66 10.96 12.57 4.44
N VAL A 67 10.31 11.98 3.44
CA VAL A 67 10.25 12.54 2.07
C VAL A 67 9.17 13.62 1.91
N GLY A 68 8.53 14.02 3.02
CA GLY A 68 7.61 15.16 3.06
C GLY A 68 6.15 14.81 2.84
N ALA A 69 5.77 13.54 3.01
CA ALA A 69 4.37 13.15 3.05
C ALA A 69 3.64 13.74 4.26
N LYS A 70 2.34 13.96 4.10
CA LYS A 70 1.41 14.22 5.20
C LYS A 70 0.26 13.23 5.09
N PHE A 71 0.04 12.46 6.14
CA PHE A 71 -1.15 11.63 6.24
C PHE A 71 -2.36 12.51 6.57
N LEU A 72 -3.25 12.65 5.60
CA LEU A 72 -4.52 13.36 5.77
C LEU A 72 -5.58 12.48 6.42
N PHE A 73 -5.47 11.16 6.19
CA PHE A 73 -6.27 10.12 6.81
C PHE A 73 -5.40 8.87 6.93
N ASN A 74 -5.40 8.21 8.09
CA ASN A 74 -4.55 7.05 8.38
C ASN A 74 -5.31 5.97 9.16
N ASP A 75 -6.45 5.56 8.61
CA ASP A 75 -7.29 4.47 9.13
C ASP A 75 -7.38 3.38 8.05
N GLN A 76 -8.53 2.73 7.84
CA GLN A 76 -8.74 1.69 6.82
C GLN A 76 -8.26 2.05 5.41
N THR A 77 -8.33 3.32 5.02
CA THR A 77 -7.69 3.85 3.80
C THR A 77 -6.66 4.90 4.17
N ARG A 78 -5.46 4.81 3.60
CA ARG A 78 -4.46 5.86 3.78
C ARG A 78 -4.59 6.91 2.70
N VAL A 79 -4.76 8.17 3.12
CA VAL A 79 -4.75 9.33 2.21
C VAL A 79 -3.51 10.15 2.49
N VAL A 80 -2.65 10.27 1.48
CA VAL A 80 -1.33 10.89 1.59
C VAL A 80 -1.25 12.13 0.71
N GLU A 81 -0.88 13.27 1.28
CA GLU A 81 -0.43 14.43 0.51
C GLU A 81 1.10 14.40 0.39
N ILE A 82 1.62 14.32 -0.82
CA ILE A 82 3.06 14.33 -1.09
C ILE A 82 3.32 14.99 -2.44
N ALA A 83 4.43 15.73 -2.56
CA ALA A 83 4.77 16.52 -3.75
C ALA A 83 3.63 17.44 -4.26
N GLY A 84 2.77 17.93 -3.34
CA GLY A 84 1.63 18.79 -3.67
C GLY A 84 0.42 18.08 -4.28
N ARG A 85 0.44 16.74 -4.36
CA ARG A 85 -0.65 15.89 -4.85
C ARG A 85 -1.22 15.05 -3.72
N LYS A 86 -2.44 14.56 -3.89
CA LYS A 86 -3.11 13.67 -2.95
C LYS A 86 -3.30 12.30 -3.58
N PHE A 87 -3.02 11.29 -2.80
CA PHE A 87 -3.09 9.89 -3.17
C PHE A 87 -3.95 9.17 -2.16
N CYS A 88 -4.78 8.26 -2.62
CA CYS A 88 -5.67 7.45 -1.81
C CYS A 88 -5.31 6.01 -2.11
N GLU A 89 -4.73 5.31 -1.14
CA GLU A 89 -4.35 3.91 -1.35
C GLU A 89 -5.57 3.00 -1.44
N GLY A 90 -5.38 1.85 -2.09
CA GLY A 90 -6.33 0.74 -2.11
C GLY A 90 -6.69 0.27 -0.71
N MET A 91 -7.84 -0.39 -0.60
CA MET A 91 -8.46 -0.71 0.70
C MET A 91 -8.74 -2.19 0.93
N LEU A 92 -8.72 -3.05 -0.09
CA LEU A 92 -9.93 -3.86 -0.22
C LEU A 92 -9.79 -5.28 0.33
N ALA A 93 -8.74 -6.03 -0.01
CA ALA A 93 -8.68 -7.44 0.39
C ALA A 93 -8.42 -7.66 1.90
N ALA A 94 -7.53 -6.87 2.50
CA ALA A 94 -7.13 -7.07 3.89
C ALA A 94 -8.24 -6.68 4.88
N THR A 95 -8.90 -5.54 4.65
CA THR A 95 -10.02 -5.09 5.46
C THR A 95 -11.24 -6.01 5.31
N ILE A 96 -11.51 -6.53 4.10
CA ILE A 96 -12.59 -7.51 3.88
C ILE A 96 -12.31 -8.82 4.61
N ASN A 97 -11.08 -9.33 4.55
CA ASN A 97 -10.72 -10.57 5.23
C ASN A 97 -10.84 -10.42 6.76
N GLU A 98 -10.47 -9.27 7.30
CA GLU A 98 -10.52 -8.99 8.73
C GLU A 98 -11.96 -8.90 9.25
N ILE A 99 -12.82 -8.12 8.57
CA ILE A 99 -14.25 -8.02 8.88
C ILE A 99 -14.93 -9.39 8.76
N THR A 100 -14.56 -10.15 7.73
CA THR A 100 -15.13 -11.47 7.52
C THR A 100 -14.77 -12.41 8.66
N ASP A 101 -13.51 -12.44 9.08
CA ASP A 101 -13.12 -13.28 10.20
C ASP A 101 -13.66 -12.85 11.55
N ASP A 102 -13.75 -11.55 11.80
CA ASP A 102 -14.39 -11.03 13.00
C ASP A 102 -15.84 -11.47 13.07
N PHE A 103 -16.57 -11.40 11.95
CA PHE A 103 -17.95 -11.87 11.82
C PHE A 103 -18.10 -13.38 12.10
N PHE A 104 -17.27 -14.22 11.48
CA PHE A 104 -17.36 -15.67 11.70
C PHE A 104 -16.90 -16.09 13.10
N GLU A 105 -15.97 -15.35 13.70
CA GLU A 105 -15.51 -15.63 15.06
C GLU A 105 -16.57 -15.26 16.11
N GLU A 106 -17.30 -14.16 15.94
CA GLU A 106 -18.43 -13.78 16.81
C GLU A 106 -19.56 -14.83 16.80
N LEU A 107 -19.72 -15.54 15.68
CA LEU A 107 -20.67 -16.65 15.54
C LEU A 107 -20.13 -17.98 16.11
N GLY A 108 -18.87 -18.02 16.56
CA GLY A 108 -18.21 -19.24 17.03
C GLY A 108 -17.79 -20.19 15.91
N GLU A 109 -17.81 -19.74 14.66
CA GLU A 109 -17.42 -20.51 13.47
C GLU A 109 -15.92 -20.38 13.15
N GLY A 110 -15.21 -19.57 13.94
CA GLY A 110 -13.77 -19.34 13.81
C GLY A 110 -13.47 -18.29 12.73
N ARG A 111 -12.22 -18.23 12.29
CA ARG A 111 -11.73 -17.22 11.34
C ARG A 111 -11.42 -17.89 9.98
N PRO A 112 -12.35 -17.94 9.02
CA PRO A 112 -12.14 -18.63 7.74
C PRO A 112 -11.01 -18.06 6.87
N ASN A 113 -10.81 -16.75 6.88
CA ASN A 113 -9.70 -16.05 6.23
C ASN A 113 -8.47 -15.89 7.16
N LYS A 114 -8.61 -16.24 8.45
CA LYS A 114 -7.54 -16.33 9.48
C LYS A 114 -6.74 -15.04 9.72
N THR A 115 -7.28 -13.88 9.42
CA THR A 115 -6.76 -12.55 9.81
C THR A 115 -6.50 -12.49 11.31
N LYS A 116 -5.56 -11.64 11.72
CA LYS A 116 -5.19 -11.49 13.12
C LYS A 116 -5.96 -10.32 13.70
N LYS A 117 -6.50 -10.48 14.91
CA LYS A 117 -7.03 -9.33 15.63
C LYS A 117 -5.90 -8.33 15.93
N PRO A 118 -6.14 -7.02 15.76
CA PRO A 118 -5.21 -6.02 16.27
C PRO A 118 -5.02 -6.24 17.78
N PRO A 119 -3.80 -6.04 18.32
CA PRO A 119 -3.55 -6.24 19.74
C PRO A 119 -4.51 -5.36 20.54
N MET A 120 -5.28 -5.95 21.45
CA MET A 120 -6.10 -5.18 22.39
C MET A 120 -5.17 -4.28 23.20
N ILE A 121 -5.38 -2.98 23.10
CA ILE A 121 -4.66 -1.94 23.87
C ILE A 121 -4.97 -2.09 25.36
#